data_AF-A0A2Y9QL80-F1
#
_entry.id   AF-A0A2Y9QL80-F1
#
_cell.length_a   1.000
_cell.length_b   1.000
_cell.length_c   1.000
_cell.angle_alpha   90.00
_cell.angle_beta   90.00
_cell.angle_gamma   90.00
#
_symmetry.space_group_name_H-M   'P 1'
#
loop_
_entity.id
_entity.type
_entity.pdbx_description
1 polymer ?
#
loop_
_entity_poly.entity_id
_entity_poly.type
_entity_poly.pdbx_seq_one_letter_code
_entity_poly.pdbx_strand_id
1 'polypeptide(L)'
;MDCPWNELSLAFSRTSMFPFFDIAHYLVSVMALKHQPGAAAMAWKNPLSSWFTAMLHCFGGGILSCVLLGEPPLRFLANSTNILLASSIWYIVFFCPRDLVSQGYSFLPVQLLAVGMKEVTRTWKIVGGVTHANSYYKNGWIVMIAIGWARGAGGSIITNFEHLVKGCWKPEADEWLKMSYPAKVTLLGSVIFTFQQTNHLAISRHNLMFLYTMFLVATKITMMLTETAVMPFAFFEDTLSWMLFGWQQLFSSCEKRSETNSSLSGTGSSTSKPAADASDKVHKKHTKKTKFT
;
A
#
# COMPACT_ATOMS: atom_id res chain seq x y z
N MET A 1 -4.40 34.86 -22.04
CA MET A 1 -3.56 34.90 -20.83
C MET A 1 -3.42 33.48 -20.36
N ASP A 2 -2.27 32.86 -20.58
CA ASP A 2 -2.00 31.53 -20.04
C ASP A 2 -1.98 31.64 -18.52
N CYS A 3 -2.84 30.86 -17.87
CA CYS A 3 -2.95 30.88 -16.42
C CYS A 3 -1.59 30.42 -15.85
N PRO A 4 -0.94 31.17 -14.92
CA PRO A 4 0.39 30.82 -14.40
C PRO A 4 0.42 29.41 -13.77
N TRP A 5 -0.74 28.93 -13.34
CA TRP A 5 -0.94 27.55 -12.91
C TRP A 5 -0.66 26.50 -13.99
N ASN A 6 -1.12 26.73 -15.21
CA ASN A 6 -0.93 25.78 -16.33
C ASN A 6 0.53 25.74 -16.77
N GLU A 7 1.24 26.87 -16.71
CA GLU A 7 2.68 26.88 -16.99
C GLU A 7 3.46 26.10 -15.94
N LEU A 8 3.13 26.28 -14.65
CA LEU A 8 3.76 25.56 -13.55
C LEU A 8 3.52 24.05 -13.66
N SER A 9 2.28 23.61 -13.86
CA SER A 9 1.95 22.19 -13.97
C SER A 9 2.52 21.56 -15.24
N LEU A 10 2.61 22.32 -16.33
CA LEU A 10 3.27 21.88 -17.56
C LEU A 10 4.78 21.73 -17.34
N ALA A 11 5.45 22.70 -16.71
CA ALA A 11 6.86 22.61 -16.36
C ALA A 11 7.15 21.41 -15.45
N PHE A 12 6.31 21.19 -14.43
CA PHE A 12 6.37 20.02 -13.58
C PHE A 12 6.23 18.72 -14.38
N SER A 13 5.26 18.64 -15.29
CA SER A 13 5.04 17.46 -16.14
C SER A 13 6.17 17.18 -17.14
N ARG A 14 7.11 18.11 -17.32
CA ARG A 14 8.29 17.95 -18.18
C ARG A 14 9.58 17.67 -17.40
N THR A 15 9.50 17.55 -16.08
CA THR A 15 10.69 17.22 -15.27
C THR A 15 11.26 15.86 -15.66
N SER A 16 12.56 15.84 -15.95
CA SER A 16 13.28 14.58 -16.21
C SER A 16 13.42 13.79 -14.92
N MET A 17 13.05 12.51 -14.97
CA MET A 17 13.19 11.58 -13.84
C MET A 17 14.65 11.18 -13.61
N PHE A 18 15.40 11.04 -14.70
CA PHE A 18 16.82 10.74 -14.65
C PHE A 18 17.64 12.03 -14.49
N PRO A 19 18.69 12.05 -13.63
CA PRO A 19 19.13 10.97 -12.73
C PRO A 19 18.54 11.08 -11.31
N PHE A 20 18.12 12.27 -10.87
CA PHE A 20 17.90 12.56 -9.45
C PHE A 20 16.71 11.81 -8.84
N PHE A 21 15.58 11.70 -9.54
CA PHE A 21 14.40 11.01 -9.02
C PHE A 21 14.59 9.49 -9.02
N ASP A 22 15.29 8.95 -10.02
CA ASP A 22 15.65 7.53 -10.06
C ASP A 22 16.61 7.16 -8.92
N ILE A 23 17.63 7.99 -8.64
CA ILE A 23 18.52 7.83 -7.48
C ILE A 23 17.71 7.79 -6.18
N ALA A 24 16.79 8.73 -5.98
CA ALA A 24 15.96 8.77 -4.78
C ALA A 24 15.06 7.54 -4.66
N HIS A 25 14.43 7.11 -5.75
CA HIS A 25 13.62 5.89 -5.78
C HIS A 25 14.44 4.65 -5.42
N TYR A 26 15.63 4.49 -6.01
CA TYR A 26 16.52 3.36 -5.70
C TYR A 26 17.03 3.43 -4.27
N LEU A 27 17.49 4.60 -3.79
CA LEU A 27 17.97 4.79 -2.43
C LEU A 27 16.90 4.44 -1.41
N VAL A 28 15.70 5.02 -1.50
CA VAL A 28 14.61 4.75 -0.55
C VAL A 28 14.19 3.28 -0.60
N SER A 29 14.21 2.64 -1.77
CA SER A 29 13.82 1.24 -1.92
C SER A 29 14.87 0.27 -1.34
N VAL A 30 16.16 0.55 -1.54
CA VAL A 30 17.27 -0.23 -0.97
C VAL A 30 17.38 0.00 0.54
N MET A 31 17.20 1.24 1.01
CA MET A 31 17.14 1.54 2.44
C MET A 31 16.00 0.79 3.12
N ALA A 32 14.81 0.75 2.51
CA ALA A 32 13.69 -0.04 3.04
C ALA A 32 14.01 -1.54 3.11
N LEU A 33 14.73 -2.08 2.11
CA LEU A 33 15.22 -3.47 2.14
C LEU A 33 16.25 -3.68 3.27
N LYS A 34 17.20 -2.75 3.45
CA LYS A 34 18.23 -2.85 4.49
C LYS A 34 17.65 -2.85 5.91
N HIS A 35 16.55 -2.12 6.14
CA HIS A 35 15.86 -2.09 7.43
C HIS A 35 15.12 -3.41 7.76
N GLN A 36 14.94 -4.32 6.80
CA GLN A 36 14.34 -5.62 7.07
C GLN A 36 15.25 -6.48 7.97
N PRO A 37 14.68 -7.21 8.94
CA PRO A 37 15.47 -8.03 9.85
C PRO A 37 16.26 -9.09 9.09
N GLY A 38 17.57 -9.15 9.32
CA GLY A 38 18.46 -10.12 8.67
C GLY A 38 18.92 -9.76 7.25
N ALA A 39 18.44 -8.66 6.65
CA ALA A 39 18.85 -8.25 5.31
C ALA A 39 20.35 -7.93 5.20
N ALA A 40 20.92 -7.25 6.22
CA ALA A 40 22.35 -6.97 6.27
C ALA A 40 23.19 -8.25 6.36
N ALA A 41 22.81 -9.18 7.25
CA ALA A 41 23.49 -10.47 7.37
C ALA A 41 23.41 -11.30 6.06
N MET A 42 22.26 -11.26 5.38
CA MET A 42 22.08 -11.89 4.07
C MET A 42 23.00 -11.28 3.00
N ALA A 43 23.17 -9.95 2.99
CA ALA A 43 24.06 -9.28 2.03
C ALA A 43 25.53 -9.70 2.18
N TRP A 44 26.00 -9.87 3.41
CA TRP A 44 27.37 -10.34 3.67
C TRP A 44 27.55 -11.83 3.39
N LYS A 45 26.54 -12.66 3.67
CA LYS A 45 26.62 -14.12 3.43
C LYS A 45 26.39 -14.50 1.97
N ASN A 46 25.47 -13.82 1.30
CA ASN A 46 25.02 -14.12 -0.06
C ASN A 46 24.78 -12.81 -0.85
N PRO A 47 25.86 -12.11 -1.28
CA PRO A 47 25.75 -10.80 -1.91
C PRO A 47 24.93 -10.80 -3.20
N LEU A 48 25.02 -11.86 -4.02
CA LEU A 48 24.23 -11.98 -5.24
C LEU A 48 22.72 -12.07 -4.97
N SER A 49 22.32 -12.78 -3.92
CA SER A 49 20.90 -12.89 -3.53
C SER A 49 20.38 -11.54 -3.01
N SER A 50 21.17 -10.84 -2.21
CA SER A 50 20.83 -9.49 -1.75
C SER A 50 20.72 -8.49 -2.90
N TRP A 51 21.67 -8.52 -3.84
CA TRP A 51 21.62 -7.68 -5.04
C TRP A 51 20.36 -7.95 -5.86
N PHE A 52 20.04 -9.22 -6.11
CA PHE A 52 18.84 -9.58 -6.86
C PHE A 52 17.56 -9.10 -6.15
N THR A 53 17.50 -9.26 -4.83
CA THR A 53 16.40 -8.75 -4.00
C THR A 53 16.27 -7.22 -4.12
N ALA A 54 17.39 -6.50 -4.09
CA ALA A 54 17.42 -5.05 -4.30
C ALA A 54 16.92 -4.65 -5.70
N MET A 55 17.28 -5.41 -6.74
CA MET A 55 16.77 -5.18 -8.10
C MET A 55 15.25 -5.39 -8.18
N LEU A 56 14.71 -6.43 -7.51
CA LEU A 56 13.27 -6.65 -7.43
C LEU A 56 12.54 -5.50 -6.70
N HIS A 57 13.11 -4.97 -5.61
CA HIS A 57 12.57 -3.78 -4.93
C HIS A 57 12.59 -2.53 -5.83
N CYS A 58 13.66 -2.34 -6.61
CA CYS A 58 13.84 -1.15 -7.45
C CYS A 58 13.00 -1.20 -8.73
N PHE A 59 12.96 -2.34 -9.41
CA PHE A 59 12.35 -2.53 -10.72
C PHE A 59 11.05 -3.34 -10.69
N GLY A 60 10.57 -3.74 -9.51
CA GLY A 60 9.43 -4.65 -9.37
C GLY A 60 8.16 -4.16 -10.06
N GLY A 61 7.90 -2.85 -10.05
CA GLY A 61 6.78 -2.29 -10.81
C GLY A 61 6.89 -2.51 -12.33
N GLY A 62 8.10 -2.39 -12.87
CA GLY A 62 8.38 -2.66 -14.28
C GLY A 62 8.24 -4.14 -14.61
N ILE A 63 8.86 -5.01 -13.81
CA ILE A 63 8.80 -6.47 -13.96
C ILE A 63 7.34 -6.95 -13.94
N LEU A 64 6.56 -6.55 -12.93
CA LEU A 64 5.16 -6.94 -12.79
C LEU A 64 4.34 -6.47 -13.99
N SER A 65 4.57 -5.24 -14.46
CA SER A 65 3.88 -4.73 -15.65
C SER A 65 4.23 -5.50 -16.93
N CYS A 66 5.48 -5.97 -17.06
CA CYS A 66 5.89 -6.77 -18.21
C CYS A 66 5.23 -8.15 -18.17
N VAL A 67 5.22 -8.81 -17.01
CA VAL A 67 4.54 -10.10 -16.82
C VAL A 67 3.06 -10.01 -17.18
N LEU A 68 2.36 -8.97 -16.70
CA LEU A 68 0.93 -8.78 -16.98
C LEU A 68 0.63 -8.48 -18.46
N LEU A 69 1.57 -7.88 -19.19
CA LEU A 69 1.43 -7.60 -20.64
C LEU A 69 1.99 -8.72 -21.52
N GLY A 70 2.54 -9.79 -20.94
CA GLY A 70 3.23 -10.83 -21.71
C GLY A 70 4.53 -10.35 -22.38
N GLU A 71 5.11 -9.25 -21.91
CA GLU A 71 6.41 -8.76 -22.33
C GLU A 71 7.53 -9.50 -21.58
N PRO A 72 8.76 -9.57 -22.14
CA PRO A 72 9.88 -10.19 -21.45
C PRO A 72 10.13 -9.49 -20.10
N PRO A 73 10.00 -10.19 -18.95
CA PRO A 73 10.12 -9.57 -17.62
C PRO A 73 11.52 -9.03 -17.34
N LEU A 74 12.52 -9.52 -18.07
CA LEU A 74 13.91 -9.07 -18.03
C LEU A 74 14.15 -7.82 -18.89
N ARG A 75 13.12 -7.17 -19.43
CA ARG A 75 13.27 -5.94 -20.24
C ARG A 75 13.97 -4.81 -19.47
N PHE A 76 13.86 -4.77 -18.14
CA PHE A 76 14.61 -3.80 -17.34
C PHE A 76 16.13 -3.98 -17.46
N LEU A 77 16.61 -5.19 -17.79
CA LEU A 77 18.04 -5.48 -17.99
C LEU A 77 18.63 -4.81 -19.23
N ALA A 78 17.80 -4.35 -20.17
CA ALA A 78 18.28 -3.63 -21.34
C ALA A 78 18.84 -2.24 -20.98
N ASN A 79 18.34 -1.61 -19.91
CA ASN A 79 18.80 -0.30 -19.47
C ASN A 79 20.00 -0.40 -18.53
N SER A 80 21.18 -0.63 -19.13
CA SER A 80 22.46 -0.77 -18.42
C SER A 80 22.72 0.39 -17.44
N THR A 81 22.41 1.63 -17.82
CA THR A 81 22.60 2.81 -16.97
C THR A 81 21.82 2.72 -15.66
N ASN A 82 20.54 2.34 -15.72
CA ASN A 82 19.68 2.25 -14.54
C ASN A 82 20.07 1.07 -13.65
N ILE A 83 20.49 -0.05 -14.24
CA ILE A 83 20.97 -1.22 -13.49
C ILE A 83 22.27 -0.88 -12.77
N LEU A 84 23.23 -0.25 -13.46
CA LEU A 84 24.49 0.18 -12.86
C LEU A 84 24.25 1.18 -11.74
N LEU A 85 23.32 2.13 -11.93
CA LEU A 85 22.95 3.10 -10.92
C LEU A 85 22.33 2.44 -9.69
N ALA A 86 21.33 1.58 -9.87
CA ALA A 86 20.70 0.84 -8.78
C ALA A 86 21.68 -0.10 -8.07
N SER A 87 22.58 -0.76 -8.81
CA SER A 87 23.62 -1.65 -8.25
C SER A 87 24.65 -0.87 -7.46
N SER A 88 25.04 0.33 -7.93
CA SER A 88 25.96 1.21 -7.21
C SER A 88 25.36 1.68 -5.89
N ILE A 89 24.08 2.08 -5.91
CA ILE A 89 23.34 2.47 -4.69
C ILE A 89 23.24 1.29 -3.72
N TRP A 90 22.89 0.09 -4.21
CA TRP A 90 22.87 -1.12 -3.39
C TRP A 90 24.23 -1.38 -2.72
N TYR A 91 25.31 -1.34 -3.51
CA TYR A 91 26.66 -1.60 -3.01
C TYR A 91 27.05 -0.59 -1.92
N ILE A 92 26.82 0.70 -2.18
CA ILE A 92 27.12 1.77 -1.21
C ILE A 92 26.28 1.60 0.06
N VAL A 93 24.98 1.30 -0.04
CA VAL A 93 24.10 1.18 1.14
C VAL A 93 24.48 -0.02 2.02
N PHE A 94 24.88 -1.16 1.44
CA PHE A 94 25.18 -2.37 2.20
C PHE A 94 26.65 -2.48 2.65
N PHE A 95 27.61 -1.99 1.87
CA PHE A 95 29.05 -2.23 2.07
C PHE A 95 29.87 -0.97 2.38
N CYS A 96 29.26 0.23 2.45
CA CYS A 96 30.00 1.44 2.78
C CYS A 96 30.60 1.38 4.21
N PRO A 97 31.91 1.69 4.36
CA PRO A 97 32.55 1.68 5.68
C PRO A 97 31.89 2.71 6.60
N ARG A 98 31.63 2.31 7.86
CA ARG A 98 30.95 3.11 8.91
C ARG A 98 29.48 3.44 8.63
N ASP A 99 28.87 2.86 7.60
CA ASP A 99 27.45 3.04 7.30
C ASP A 99 27.00 4.51 7.16
N LEU A 100 27.87 5.32 6.54
CA LEU A 100 27.67 6.77 6.39
C LEU A 100 26.37 7.11 5.65
N VAL A 101 25.97 6.27 4.68
CA VAL A 101 24.74 6.48 3.91
C VAL A 101 23.51 6.20 4.73
N SER A 102 23.50 5.15 5.55
CA SER A 102 22.37 4.95 6.47
C SER A 102 22.30 6.07 7.49
N GLN A 103 23.44 6.49 8.06
CA GLN A 103 23.49 7.62 9.00
C GLN A 103 22.97 8.92 8.37
N GLY A 104 23.39 9.23 7.14
CA GLY A 104 22.91 10.39 6.39
C GLY A 104 21.42 10.31 6.06
N TYR A 105 20.92 9.11 5.76
CA TYR A 105 19.49 8.90 5.49
C TYR A 105 18.63 8.93 6.76
N SER A 106 19.20 8.64 7.93
CA SER A 106 18.49 8.73 9.22
C SER A 106 18.08 10.15 9.59
N PHE A 107 18.66 11.19 8.96
CA PHE A 107 18.20 12.57 9.17
C PHE A 107 16.82 12.77 8.54
N LEU A 108 15.84 13.17 9.38
CA LEU A 108 14.46 13.38 8.96
C LEU A 108 14.31 14.28 7.71
N PRO A 109 15.01 15.43 7.57
CA PRO A 109 14.88 16.25 6.36
C PRO A 109 15.32 15.52 5.07
N VAL A 110 16.38 14.72 5.15
CA VAL A 110 16.89 13.92 4.02
C VAL A 110 15.89 12.83 3.67
N GLN A 111 15.33 12.17 4.69
CA GLN A 111 14.31 11.14 4.51
C GLN A 111 13.04 11.70 3.85
N LEU A 112 12.55 12.86 4.32
CA LEU A 112 11.37 13.53 3.77
C LEU A 112 11.58 13.91 2.29
N LEU A 113 12.75 14.47 1.95
CA LEU A 113 13.08 14.81 0.57
C LEU A 113 13.12 13.57 -0.33
N ALA A 114 13.84 12.53 0.10
CA ALA A 114 14.00 11.30 -0.67
C ALA A 114 12.66 10.59 -0.89
N VAL A 115 11.83 10.52 0.16
CA VAL A 115 10.48 9.95 0.07
C VAL A 115 9.59 10.80 -0.84
N GLY A 116 9.62 12.13 -0.73
CA GLY A 116 8.89 13.02 -1.64
C GLY A 116 9.26 12.77 -3.11
N MET A 117 10.56 12.68 -3.42
CA MET A 117 11.04 12.35 -4.77
C MET A 117 10.59 10.96 -5.25
N LYS A 118 10.53 9.97 -4.35
CA LYS A 118 9.99 8.64 -4.65
C LYS A 118 8.50 8.70 -5.00
N GLU A 119 7.72 9.53 -4.31
CA GLU A 119 6.29 9.72 -4.59
C GLU A 119 6.07 10.40 -5.95
N VAL A 120 6.91 11.39 -6.31
CA VAL A 120 6.92 11.95 -7.68
C VAL A 120 7.18 10.84 -8.71
N THR A 121 8.18 9.99 -8.43
CA THR A 121 8.53 8.88 -9.32
C THR A 121 7.38 7.91 -9.52
N ARG A 122 6.60 7.66 -8.46
CA ARG A 122 5.42 6.79 -8.50
C ARG A 122 4.35 7.32 -9.45
N THR A 123 4.02 8.62 -9.42
CA THR A 123 3.02 9.19 -10.33
C THR A 123 3.39 8.94 -11.79
N TRP A 124 4.64 9.26 -12.15
CA TRP A 124 5.15 9.04 -13.49
C TRP A 124 5.13 7.56 -13.91
N LYS A 125 5.46 6.63 -13.00
CA LYS A 125 5.37 5.19 -13.26
C LYS A 125 3.93 4.73 -13.52
N ILE A 126 2.96 5.21 -12.74
CA ILE A 126 1.53 4.91 -12.92
C ILE A 126 1.08 5.44 -14.28
N VAL A 127 1.30 6.73 -14.55
CA VAL A 127 0.90 7.38 -15.81
C VAL A 127 1.56 6.69 -16.99
N GLY A 128 2.85 6.41 -16.92
CA GLY A 128 3.58 5.67 -17.94
C GLY A 128 3.02 4.27 -18.15
N GLY A 129 2.58 3.59 -17.09
CA GLY A 129 1.89 2.30 -17.16
C GLY A 129 0.55 2.37 -17.88
N VAL A 130 -0.30 3.33 -17.50
CA VAL A 130 -1.61 3.57 -18.12
C VAL A 130 -1.46 3.88 -19.61
N THR A 131 -0.52 4.76 -19.98
CA THR A 131 -0.28 5.10 -21.38
C THR A 131 0.29 3.94 -22.18
N HIS A 132 1.15 3.13 -21.56
CA HIS A 132 1.74 1.95 -22.19
C HIS A 132 0.69 0.85 -22.40
N ALA A 133 -0.20 0.62 -21.44
CA ALA A 133 -1.31 -0.30 -21.62
C ALA A 133 -2.29 0.16 -22.71
N ASN A 134 -2.57 1.47 -22.78
CA ASN A 134 -3.46 2.04 -23.79
C ASN A 134 -2.93 1.89 -25.23
N SER A 135 -1.61 1.79 -25.43
CA SER A 135 -1.05 1.52 -26.77
C SER A 135 -1.29 0.08 -27.23
N TYR A 136 -1.38 -0.88 -26.31
CA TYR A 136 -1.73 -2.27 -26.64
C TYR A 136 -3.25 -2.47 -26.74
N TYR A 137 -3.98 -2.01 -25.73
CA TYR A 137 -5.42 -2.22 -25.60
C TYR A 137 -6.14 -0.87 -25.58
N LYS A 138 -6.52 -0.39 -26.76
CA LYS A 138 -7.34 0.82 -26.90
C LYS A 138 -8.66 0.61 -26.16
N ASN A 139 -9.00 1.52 -25.23
CA ASN A 139 -10.20 1.46 -24.38
C ASN A 139 -10.28 0.25 -23.42
N GLY A 140 -9.19 -0.46 -23.17
CA GLY A 140 -9.14 -1.55 -22.19
C GLY A 140 -9.00 -1.05 -20.75
N TRP A 141 -10.06 -0.50 -20.16
CA TRP A 141 -9.99 0.20 -18.86
C TRP A 141 -9.41 -0.66 -17.75
N ILE A 142 -9.82 -1.93 -17.67
CA ILE A 142 -9.34 -2.88 -16.66
C ILE A 142 -7.83 -3.12 -16.82
N VAL A 143 -7.37 -3.29 -18.06
CA VAL A 143 -5.95 -3.52 -18.36
C VAL A 143 -5.13 -2.28 -18.02
N MET A 144 -5.61 -1.09 -18.40
CA MET A 144 -4.96 0.17 -18.06
C MET A 144 -4.82 0.36 -16.54
N ILE A 145 -5.89 0.07 -15.79
CA ILE A 145 -5.89 0.13 -14.33
C ILE A 145 -4.88 -0.86 -13.75
N ALA A 146 -4.92 -2.12 -14.19
CA ALA A 146 -4.03 -3.18 -13.70
C ALA A 146 -2.56 -2.84 -13.94
N ILE A 147 -2.20 -2.36 -15.14
CA ILE A 147 -0.81 -2.04 -15.48
C ILE A 147 -0.32 -0.78 -14.75
N GLY A 148 -1.14 0.27 -14.65
CA GLY A 148 -0.78 1.47 -13.88
C GLY A 148 -0.60 1.15 -12.39
N TRP A 149 -1.47 0.32 -11.82
CA TRP A 149 -1.36 -0.16 -10.44
C TRP A 149 -0.11 -1.02 -10.25
N ALA A 150 0.16 -1.95 -11.16
CA ALA A 150 1.36 -2.77 -11.15
C ALA A 150 2.64 -1.93 -11.21
N ARG A 151 2.71 -0.88 -12.04
CA ARG A 151 3.89 0.01 -12.07
C ARG A 151 4.05 0.87 -10.81
N GLY A 152 2.94 1.24 -10.16
CA GLY A 152 2.94 2.05 -8.94
C GLY A 152 3.29 1.28 -7.67
N ALA A 153 2.75 0.06 -7.50
CA ALA A 153 2.87 -0.75 -6.28
C ALA A 153 3.53 -2.13 -6.49
N GLY A 154 3.93 -2.49 -7.70
CA GLY A 154 4.44 -3.82 -8.01
C GLY A 154 5.73 -4.21 -7.29
N GLY A 155 6.50 -3.23 -6.80
CA GLY A 155 7.61 -3.48 -5.88
C GLY A 155 7.17 -4.28 -4.65
N SER A 156 6.10 -3.86 -3.97
CA SER A 156 5.60 -4.55 -2.77
C SER A 156 5.02 -5.93 -3.07
N ILE A 157 4.37 -6.09 -4.23
CA ILE A 157 3.76 -7.37 -4.62
C ILE A 157 4.86 -8.40 -4.91
N ILE A 158 5.87 -8.01 -5.69
CA ILE A 158 6.98 -8.89 -6.05
C ILE A 158 7.82 -9.24 -4.83
N THR A 159 8.04 -8.32 -3.90
CA THR A 159 8.84 -8.59 -2.69
C THR A 159 8.11 -9.53 -1.74
N ASN A 160 6.78 -9.42 -1.62
CA ASN A 160 5.99 -10.39 -0.87
C ASN A 160 6.08 -11.79 -1.51
N PHE A 161 6.07 -11.87 -2.83
CA PHE A 161 6.27 -13.13 -3.55
C PHE A 161 7.69 -13.68 -3.36
N GLU A 162 8.70 -12.81 -3.34
CA GLU A 162 10.09 -13.21 -3.10
C GLU A 162 10.31 -13.72 -1.67
N HIS A 163 9.69 -13.09 -0.67
CA HIS A 163 9.65 -13.61 0.71
C HIS A 163 8.95 -14.98 0.79
N LEU A 164 7.87 -15.18 0.05
CA LEU A 164 7.19 -16.48 -0.07
C LEU A 164 8.13 -17.54 -0.66
N VAL A 165 8.83 -17.23 -1.75
CA VAL A 165 9.79 -18.16 -2.40
C VAL A 165 10.98 -18.48 -1.49
N LYS A 166 11.45 -17.52 -0.68
CA LYS A 166 12.52 -17.74 0.32
C LYS A 166 12.06 -18.52 1.55
N GLY A 167 10.79 -18.92 1.63
CA GLY A 167 10.25 -19.70 2.75
C GLY A 167 9.98 -18.88 4.02
N CYS A 168 10.07 -17.55 3.95
CA CYS A 168 9.71 -16.64 5.05
C CYS A 168 8.21 -16.34 5.06
N TRP A 169 7.37 -17.35 4.82
CA TRP A 169 5.92 -17.21 4.78
C TRP A 169 5.37 -17.12 6.21
N LYS A 170 5.02 -15.91 6.64
CA LYS A 170 4.15 -15.66 7.79
C LYS A 170 2.81 -15.16 7.25
N PRO A 171 1.83 -16.05 7.02
CA PRO A 171 0.50 -15.62 6.63
C PRO A 171 -0.19 -15.11 7.89
N GLU A 172 0.02 -13.85 8.25
CA GLU A 172 -1.01 -13.18 9.04
C GLU A 172 -2.19 -12.99 8.08
N ALA A 173 -3.28 -13.71 8.34
CA ALA A 173 -4.44 -13.86 7.45
C ALA A 173 -5.11 -12.53 7.03
N ASP A 174 -4.69 -11.41 7.62
CA ASP A 174 -5.20 -10.06 7.39
C ASP A 174 -4.38 -9.24 6.38
N GLU A 175 -3.13 -9.59 6.06
CA GLU A 175 -2.21 -8.67 5.33
C GLU A 175 -2.48 -8.63 3.81
N TRP A 176 -2.94 -9.73 3.23
CA TRP A 176 -3.41 -9.77 1.84
C TRP A 176 -4.78 -9.09 1.68
N LEU A 177 -5.63 -9.14 2.72
CA LEU A 177 -6.97 -8.57 2.72
C LEU A 177 -6.96 -7.06 3.01
N LYS A 178 -6.05 -6.59 3.87
CA LYS A 178 -5.82 -5.18 4.17
C LYS A 178 -4.76 -4.62 3.23
N MET A 179 -5.22 -4.14 2.07
CA MET A 179 -4.33 -3.48 1.12
C MET A 179 -3.55 -2.33 1.77
N SER A 180 -2.22 -2.33 1.61
CA SER A 180 -1.36 -1.30 2.19
C SER A 180 -1.73 0.09 1.65
N TYR A 181 -1.52 1.14 2.45
CA TYR A 181 -1.81 2.52 2.06
C TYR A 181 -1.20 2.90 0.68
N PRO A 182 0.08 2.60 0.38
CA PRO A 182 0.65 2.86 -0.94
C PRO A 182 -0.06 2.10 -2.07
N ALA A 183 -0.50 0.86 -1.82
CA ALA A 183 -1.22 0.06 -2.80
C ALA A 183 -2.64 0.60 -3.08
N LYS A 184 -3.35 1.08 -2.05
CA LYS A 184 -4.66 1.75 -2.19
C LYS A 184 -4.55 3.04 -3.02
N VAL A 185 -3.57 3.87 -2.69
CA VAL A 185 -3.39 5.17 -3.32
C VAL A 185 -2.91 5.04 -4.77
N THR A 186 -2.05 4.05 -5.07
CA THR A 186 -1.64 3.74 -6.45
C THR A 186 -2.78 3.17 -7.27
N LEU A 187 -3.66 2.35 -6.68
CA LEU A 187 -4.87 1.87 -7.35
C LEU A 187 -5.79 3.04 -7.71
N LEU A 188 -6.07 3.92 -6.74
CA LEU A 188 -6.87 5.13 -6.97
C LEU A 188 -6.25 6.00 -8.08
N GLY A 189 -4.94 6.23 -8.03
CA GLY A 189 -4.22 6.96 -9.07
C GLY A 189 -4.39 6.31 -10.44
N SER A 190 -4.27 4.98 -10.52
CA SER A 190 -4.43 4.24 -11.78
C SER A 190 -5.84 4.39 -12.36
N VAL A 191 -6.88 4.34 -11.52
CA VAL A 191 -8.28 4.58 -11.93
C VAL A 191 -8.46 6.00 -12.47
N ILE A 192 -8.01 7.00 -11.72
CA ILE A 192 -8.13 8.42 -12.07
C ILE A 192 -7.38 8.72 -13.39
N PHE A 193 -6.14 8.24 -13.55
CA PHE A 193 -5.39 8.43 -14.80
C PHE A 193 -5.96 7.64 -15.96
N THR A 194 -6.58 6.48 -15.73
CA THR A 194 -7.28 5.73 -16.78
C THR A 194 -8.47 6.54 -17.31
N PHE A 195 -9.32 7.09 -16.41
CA PHE A 195 -10.45 7.93 -16.83
C PHE A 195 -10.02 9.22 -17.53
N GLN A 196 -8.88 9.80 -17.13
CA GLN A 196 -8.30 10.92 -17.86
C GLN A 196 -7.78 10.52 -19.24
N GLN A 197 -7.16 9.35 -19.37
CA GLN A 197 -6.65 8.83 -20.65
C GLN A 197 -7.77 8.46 -21.63
N THR A 198 -8.95 8.06 -21.13
CA THR A 198 -10.14 7.73 -21.94
C THR A 198 -11.07 8.92 -22.18
N ASN A 199 -10.64 10.16 -21.85
CA ASN A 199 -11.41 11.40 -21.99
C ASN A 199 -12.74 11.45 -21.21
N HIS A 200 -12.89 10.66 -20.13
CA HIS A 200 -14.05 10.77 -19.23
C HIS A 200 -13.89 11.89 -18.20
N LEU A 201 -12.64 12.29 -17.90
CA LEU A 201 -12.35 13.45 -17.04
C LEU A 201 -11.95 14.66 -17.88
N ALA A 202 -12.69 15.75 -17.75
CA ALA A 202 -12.40 17.03 -18.40
C ALA A 202 -11.27 17.81 -17.70
N ILE A 203 -10.16 17.14 -17.38
CA ILE A 203 -8.97 17.74 -16.79
C ILE A 203 -7.75 17.42 -17.65
N SER A 204 -6.86 18.39 -17.81
CA SER A 204 -5.61 18.17 -18.53
C SER A 204 -4.69 17.21 -17.76
N ARG A 205 -4.01 16.32 -18.49
CA ARG A 205 -3.07 15.33 -17.93
C ARG A 205 -2.02 15.96 -17.01
N HIS A 206 -1.46 17.11 -17.41
CA HIS A 206 -0.43 17.81 -16.64
C HIS A 206 -0.97 18.36 -15.31
N ASN A 207 -2.19 18.91 -15.30
CA ASN A 207 -2.83 19.39 -14.07
C ASN A 207 -3.14 18.23 -13.13
N LEU A 208 -3.64 17.12 -13.68
CA LEU A 208 -3.92 15.92 -12.89
C LEU A 208 -2.66 15.29 -12.31
N MET A 209 -1.59 15.20 -13.09
CA MET A 209 -0.27 14.74 -12.63
C MET A 209 0.24 15.59 -11.46
N PHE A 210 0.14 16.91 -11.58
CA PHE A 210 0.59 17.84 -10.53
C PHE A 210 -0.24 17.67 -9.25
N LEU A 211 -1.58 17.74 -9.35
CA LEU A 211 -2.48 17.63 -8.21
C LEU A 211 -2.34 16.29 -7.48
N TYR A 212 -2.33 15.19 -8.23
CA TYR A 212 -2.16 13.85 -7.67
C TYR A 212 -0.80 13.72 -6.97
N THR A 213 0.28 14.23 -7.58
CA THR A 213 1.62 14.15 -6.96
C THR A 213 1.71 14.98 -5.69
N MET A 214 1.15 16.20 -5.68
CA MET A 214 1.10 17.02 -4.47
C MET A 214 0.30 16.33 -3.36
N PHE A 215 -0.81 15.68 -3.69
CA PHE A 215 -1.56 14.85 -2.75
C PHE A 215 -0.72 13.70 -2.19
N LEU A 216 0.01 12.95 -3.02
CA LEU A 216 0.88 11.87 -2.56
C LEU A 216 1.99 12.37 -1.64
N VAL A 217 2.68 13.43 -2.04
CA VAL A 217 3.81 13.97 -1.29
C VAL A 217 3.33 14.53 0.04
N ALA A 218 2.27 15.33 0.05
CA ALA A 218 1.71 15.91 1.27
C ALA A 218 1.26 14.82 2.25
N THR A 219 0.44 13.87 1.79
CA THR A 219 -0.03 12.77 2.64
C THR A 219 1.11 11.92 3.18
N LYS A 220 2.12 11.61 2.35
CA LYS A 220 3.27 10.81 2.77
C LYS A 220 4.15 11.55 3.79
N ILE A 221 4.37 12.85 3.61
CA ILE A 221 5.09 13.70 4.57
C ILE A 221 4.33 13.78 5.89
N THR A 222 3.02 14.02 5.86
CA THR A 222 2.17 14.04 7.06
C THR A 222 2.24 12.71 7.81
N MET A 223 2.15 11.58 7.10
CA MET A 223 2.29 10.25 7.72
C MET A 223 3.64 10.04 8.40
N MET A 224 4.73 10.59 7.84
CA MET A 224 6.06 10.51 8.45
C MET A 224 6.21 11.44 9.66
N LEU A 225 5.59 12.62 9.64
CA LEU A 225 5.70 13.62 10.72
C LEU A 225 4.83 13.30 11.93
N THR A 226 3.65 12.71 11.71
CA THR A 226 2.66 12.52 12.77
C THR A 226 2.87 11.22 13.56
N GLU A 227 3.79 10.33 13.14
CA GLU A 227 4.04 8.96 13.68
C GLU A 227 2.79 8.09 13.90
N THR A 228 1.62 8.59 13.55
CA THR A 228 0.31 8.01 13.80
C THR A 228 -0.33 7.77 12.46
N ALA A 229 -0.79 6.54 12.22
CA ALA A 229 -1.55 6.14 11.05
C ALA A 229 -2.99 6.72 11.09
N VAL A 230 -3.18 8.00 11.43
CA VAL A 230 -4.49 8.67 11.30
C VAL A 230 -4.68 8.95 9.81
N MET A 231 -5.37 8.01 9.18
CA MET A 231 -5.56 7.89 7.74
C MET A 231 -6.46 9.00 7.19
N PRO A 232 -5.96 9.93 6.35
CA PRO A 232 -6.82 10.80 5.53
C PRO A 232 -7.71 9.97 4.58
N PHE A 233 -7.30 8.73 4.30
CA PHE A 233 -8.03 7.79 3.46
C PHE A 233 -9.11 7.00 4.19
N ALA A 234 -9.10 6.91 5.53
CA ALA A 234 -10.18 6.28 6.27
C ALA A 234 -11.49 7.05 6.07
N PHE A 235 -11.45 8.38 6.14
CA PHE A 235 -12.60 9.22 5.80
C PHE A 235 -13.12 8.98 4.37
N PHE A 236 -12.22 8.78 3.40
CA PHE A 236 -12.61 8.49 2.02
C PHE A 236 -13.19 7.09 1.87
N GLU A 237 -12.56 6.07 2.46
CA GLU A 237 -13.07 4.69 2.48
C GLU A 237 -14.40 4.58 3.23
N ASP A 238 -14.58 5.30 4.33
CA ASP A 238 -15.83 5.35 5.08
C ASP A 238 -16.93 6.02 4.27
N THR A 239 -16.60 7.10 3.55
CA THR A 239 -17.57 7.76 2.65
C THR A 239 -17.93 6.86 1.46
N LEU A 240 -16.94 6.23 0.82
CA LEU A 240 -17.15 5.38 -0.34
C LEU A 240 -17.86 4.07 0.04
N SER A 241 -17.51 3.49 1.19
CA SER A 241 -18.16 2.30 1.72
C SER A 241 -19.58 2.61 2.15
N TRP A 242 -19.83 3.76 2.77
CA TRP A 242 -21.17 4.23 3.06
C TRP A 242 -22.01 4.46 1.79
N MET A 243 -21.43 5.07 0.75
CA MET A 243 -22.13 5.33 -0.52
C MET A 243 -22.38 4.05 -1.35
N LEU A 244 -21.41 3.14 -1.44
CA LEU A 244 -21.50 1.94 -2.30
C LEU A 244 -22.10 0.73 -1.59
N PHE A 245 -21.79 0.55 -0.30
CA PHE A 245 -22.19 -0.64 0.49
C PHE A 245 -23.12 -0.32 1.66
N GLY A 246 -23.11 0.92 2.19
CA GLY A 246 -23.99 1.36 3.27
C GLY A 246 -25.47 1.38 2.87
N TRP A 247 -25.77 1.57 1.58
CA TRP A 247 -27.14 1.46 1.06
C TRP A 247 -27.69 0.03 1.17
N GLN A 248 -26.85 -1.02 1.00
CA GLN A 248 -27.29 -2.41 1.15
C GLN A 248 -27.62 -2.81 2.60
N GLN A 249 -26.96 -2.21 3.60
CA GLN A 249 -27.29 -2.49 5.01
C GLN A 249 -28.66 -1.95 5.43
N LEU A 250 -29.14 -0.88 4.80
CA LEU A 250 -30.47 -0.32 5.08
C LEU A 250 -31.60 -1.23 4.57
N PHE A 251 -31.41 -1.88 3.41
CA PHE A 251 -32.40 -2.82 2.85
C PHE A 251 -32.42 -4.16 3.59
N SER A 252 -31.26 -4.67 4.01
CA SER A 252 -31.17 -5.90 4.83
C SER A 252 -31.82 -5.75 6.21
N SER A 253 -31.75 -4.55 6.82
CA SER A 253 -32.40 -4.28 8.10
C SER A 253 -33.91 -4.05 7.97
N CYS A 254 -34.42 -3.69 6.79
CA CYS A 254 -35.85 -3.49 6.56
C CYS A 254 -36.58 -4.83 6.37
N GLU A 255 -35.95 -5.78 5.69
CA GLU A 255 -36.51 -7.13 5.42
C GLU A 255 -36.57 -8.00 6.70
N LYS A 256 -35.58 -7.88 7.60
CA LYS A 256 -35.63 -8.53 8.93
C LYS A 256 -36.68 -7.93 9.88
N ARG A 257 -37.17 -6.72 9.62
CA ARG A 257 -38.16 -6.05 10.50
C ARG A 257 -39.61 -6.39 10.14
N SER A 258 -39.87 -6.90 8.92
CA SER A 258 -41.19 -7.33 8.48
C SER A 258 -41.55 -8.76 8.85
N GLU A 259 -40.59 -9.65 9.11
CA GLU A 259 -40.88 -11.05 9.46
C GLU A 259 -41.00 -11.33 10.97
N THR A 260 -40.71 -10.36 11.86
CA THR A 260 -40.78 -10.58 13.33
C THR A 260 -42.04 -9.99 13.98
N ASN A 261 -42.95 -9.35 13.23
CA ASN A 261 -44.15 -8.72 13.79
C ASN A 261 -45.44 -9.32 13.23
N SER A 262 -45.65 -10.62 13.39
CA SER A 262 -46.97 -11.23 13.23
C SER A 262 -47.12 -12.54 14.01
N SER A 263 -47.22 -12.44 15.33
CA SER A 263 -48.04 -13.38 16.11
C SER A 263 -48.62 -12.66 17.33
N LEU A 264 -49.94 -12.46 17.22
CA LEU A 264 -50.86 -11.74 18.08
C LEU A 264 -50.89 -12.24 19.53
N SER A 265 -50.89 -11.29 20.46
CA SER A 265 -51.76 -11.11 21.64
C SER A 265 -52.32 -12.32 22.42
N GLY A 266 -52.13 -12.29 23.74
CA GLY A 266 -52.93 -13.05 24.72
C GLY A 266 -52.75 -12.54 26.15
N THR A 267 -53.65 -11.64 26.56
CA THR A 267 -53.84 -11.01 27.88
C THR A 267 -53.90 -11.95 29.08
N GLY A 268 -53.40 -11.53 30.26
CA GLY A 268 -53.78 -12.14 31.54
C GLY A 268 -52.90 -11.78 32.75
N SER A 269 -53.49 -11.09 33.72
CA SER A 269 -52.95 -10.60 35.00
C SER A 269 -52.42 -11.66 35.98
N SER A 270 -51.47 -11.31 36.85
CA SER A 270 -51.67 -11.22 38.32
C SER A 270 -50.38 -11.04 39.12
N THR A 271 -50.58 -10.39 40.27
CA THR A 271 -49.67 -9.82 41.26
C THR A 271 -48.99 -10.87 42.15
N SER A 272 -47.75 -10.63 42.59
CA SER A 272 -47.34 -10.62 44.02
C SER A 272 -45.81 -10.63 44.20
N LYS A 273 -45.33 -9.70 45.05
CA LYS A 273 -44.07 -9.79 45.82
C LYS A 273 -44.45 -10.32 47.22
N PRO A 274 -43.54 -10.96 47.98
CA PRO A 274 -42.77 -10.21 48.99
C PRO A 274 -41.35 -10.75 49.25
N ALA A 275 -40.69 -10.13 50.23
CA ALA A 275 -39.26 -10.08 50.48
C ALA A 275 -38.74 -11.01 51.61
N ALA A 276 -37.42 -10.99 51.75
CA ALA A 276 -36.62 -11.01 52.99
C ALA A 276 -36.08 -12.34 53.61
N ASP A 277 -34.78 -12.24 53.92
CA ASP A 277 -33.99 -12.77 55.03
C ASP A 277 -33.46 -14.22 55.12
N ALA A 278 -32.13 -14.29 54.99
CA ALA A 278 -31.14 -14.78 55.96
C ALA A 278 -31.27 -16.18 56.63
N SER A 279 -30.20 -16.97 56.45
CA SER A 279 -29.33 -17.52 57.52
C SER A 279 -29.09 -19.04 57.49
N ASP A 280 -27.78 -19.36 57.46
CA ASP A 280 -27.04 -20.40 58.19
C ASP A 280 -27.14 -21.92 57.91
N LYS A 281 -25.92 -22.48 57.79
CA LYS A 281 -25.39 -23.76 58.34
C LYS A 281 -25.68 -25.09 57.60
N VAL A 282 -24.67 -25.67 56.94
CA VAL A 282 -23.59 -26.55 57.47
C VAL A 282 -24.00 -28.04 57.49
N HIS A 283 -23.38 -28.89 56.65
CA HIS A 283 -22.40 -29.96 57.02
C HIS A 283 -22.10 -30.92 55.84
N LYS A 284 -20.82 -31.10 55.45
CA LYS A 284 -19.92 -32.28 55.72
C LYS A 284 -20.36 -33.56 54.97
N LYS A 285 -19.52 -34.45 54.40
CA LYS A 285 -18.07 -34.76 54.40
C LYS A 285 -17.95 -36.00 53.47
N HIS A 286 -16.94 -36.25 52.66
CA HIS A 286 -15.69 -36.99 52.98
C HIS A 286 -14.95 -37.21 51.63
N THR A 287 -13.72 -36.72 51.39
CA THR A 287 -12.39 -37.22 51.81
C THR A 287 -11.98 -38.60 51.27
N LYS A 288 -10.97 -38.65 50.38
CA LYS A 288 -9.66 -39.30 50.66
C LYS A 288 -8.58 -38.91 49.64
N LYS A 289 -7.45 -38.44 50.19
CA LYS A 289 -6.12 -38.29 49.59
C LYS A 289 -5.45 -39.66 49.45
N THR A 290 -4.49 -39.79 48.52
CA THR A 290 -3.13 -40.25 48.86
C THR A 290 -2.08 -39.78 47.83
N LYS A 291 -0.88 -39.50 48.34
CA LYS A 291 0.38 -39.08 47.70
C LYS A 291 1.36 -40.26 47.62
N PHE A 292 2.52 -40.01 46.99
CA PHE A 292 3.77 -40.79 46.84
C PHE A 292 3.83 -41.61 45.54
N THR A 293 4.90 -41.53 44.74
CA THR A 293 6.34 -41.44 45.10
C THR A 293 7.09 -40.37 44.32
#